data_AF-A0A2P5E316-F1
#
_entry.id   AF-A0A2P5E316-F1
#
_cell.length_a   1.000
_cell.length_b   1.000
_cell.length_c   1.000
_cell.angle_alpha   90.00
_cell.angle_beta   90.00
_cell.angle_gamma   90.00
#
_symmetry.space_group_name_H-M   'P 1'
#
loop_
_entity.id
_entity.type
_entity.pdbx_description
1 polymer ?
#
loop_
_entity_poly.entity_id
_entity_poly.type
_entity_poly.pdbx_seq_one_letter_code
_entity_poly.pdbx_strand_id
1 'polypeptide(L)' 'MHPWERDAGLANKAMKDDLQLYLLVEIACTRTSEDLLGARRAYHSLFDHSIEEDAANYIKSSEHK' A
#
# COMPACT_ATOMS: atom_id res chain seq x y z
N MET A 1 4.65 -12.94 11.18
CA MET A 1 4.17 -11.82 10.33
C MET A 1 2.72 -11.59 10.65
N HIS A 2 2.41 -10.41 11.19
CA HIS A 2 1.04 -9.96 11.45
C HIS A 2 0.32 -9.71 10.11
N PRO A 3 -1.01 -9.96 9.99
CA PRO A 3 -1.76 -9.69 8.76
C PRO A 3 -1.59 -8.26 8.22
N TRP A 4 -1.49 -7.29 9.13
CA TRP A 4 -1.25 -5.89 8.78
C TRP A 4 0.13 -5.63 8.18
N GLU A 5 1.17 -6.30 8.69
CA GLU A 5 2.52 -6.21 8.13
C GLU A 5 2.59 -6.82 6.73
N ARG A 6 1.86 -7.92 6.51
CA ARG A 6 1.73 -8.53 5.18
C ARG A 6 1.09 -7.56 4.20
N ASP A 7 -0.06 -7.00 4.57
CA ASP A 7 -0.80 -6.11 3.68
C ASP A 7 -0.03 -4.80 3.43
N ALA A 8 0.71 -4.30 4.42
CA ALA A 8 1.66 -3.21 4.24
C ALA A 8 2.76 -3.54 3.24
N GLY A 9 3.39 -4.72 3.36
CA GLY A 9 4.41 -5.16 2.41
C GLY A 9 3.88 -5.32 0.98
N LEU A 10 2.67 -5.85 0.82
CA LEU A 10 2.01 -5.98 -0.48
C LEU A 10 1.69 -4.61 -1.10
N ALA A 11 1.23 -3.64 -0.30
CA ALA A 11 1.01 -2.28 -0.77
C ALA A 11 2.31 -1.63 -1.27
N ASN A 12 3.41 -1.79 -0.54
CA ASN A 12 4.71 -1.24 -0.95
C ASN A 12 5.22 -1.88 -2.24
N LYS A 13 5.00 -3.19 -2.40
CA LYS A 13 5.36 -3.92 -3.63
C LYS A 13 4.55 -3.42 -4.83
N ALA A 14 3.25 -3.20 -4.65
CA ALA A 14 2.36 -2.73 -5.71
C ALA A 14 2.74 -1.35 -6.25
N MET A 15 3.31 -0.48 -5.41
CA MET A 15 3.77 0.86 -5.81
C MET A 15 5.14 0.85 -6.51
N LYS A 16 5.84 -0.28 -6.53
CA LYS A 16 7.15 -0.45 -7.18
C LYS A 16 7.08 -1.22 -8.49
N ASP A 17 5.95 -1.87 -8.77
CA ASP A 17 5.75 -2.73 -9.94
C ASP A 17 4.33 -2.52 -10.47
N ASP A 18 4.22 -1.86 -11.64
CA ASP A 18 2.96 -1.61 -12.34
C ASP A 18 2.10 -2.88 -12.49
N LEU A 19 2.73 -4.05 -12.67
CA LEU A 19 2.04 -5.32 -12.86
C LEU A 19 1.33 -5.80 -11.58
N GLN A 20 1.61 -5.18 -10.44
CA GLN A 20 1.12 -5.55 -9.11
C GLN A 20 0.09 -4.57 -8.55
N LEU A 21 -0.35 -3.55 -9.31
CA LEU A 21 -1.36 -2.58 -8.83
C LEU A 21 -2.67 -3.21 -8.37
N TYR A 22 -3.04 -4.36 -8.95
CA TYR A 22 -4.24 -5.11 -8.55
C TYR A 22 -4.25 -5.48 -7.07
N LEU A 23 -3.07 -5.61 -6.42
CA LEU A 23 -2.96 -5.89 -4.99
C LEU A 23 -3.52 -4.74 -4.14
N LEU A 24 -3.36 -3.48 -4.56
CA LEU A 24 -3.94 -2.34 -3.83
C LEU A 24 -5.46 -2.38 -3.89
N VAL A 25 -6.03 -2.73 -5.04
CA VAL A 25 -7.48 -2.89 -5.24
C VAL A 25 -7.99 -4.04 -4.38
N GLU A 26 -7.35 -5.19 -4.42
CA GLU A 26 -7.67 -6.36 -3.60
C GLU A 26 -7.69 -6.00 -2.10
N ILE A 27 -6.63 -5.37 -1.60
CA ILE A 27 -6.53 -4.97 -0.18
C ILE A 27 -7.64 -3.98 0.17
N ALA A 28 -7.86 -2.95 -0.64
CA ALA A 28 -8.87 -1.93 -0.38
C ALA A 28 -10.31 -2.48 -0.40
N CYS A 29 -10.59 -3.45 -1.26
CA CYS A 29 -11.94 -3.99 -1.44
C CYS A 29 -12.27 -5.17 -0.51
N THR A 30 -11.27 -5.90 -0.02
CA THR A 30 -11.49 -7.14 0.76
C THR A 30 -11.22 -7.00 2.26
N ARG A 31 -10.58 -5.91 2.70
CA ARG A 31 -10.25 -5.68 4.12
C ARG A 31 -11.27 -4.79 4.79
N THR A 32 -11.46 -5.04 6.09
CA THR A 32 -12.29 -4.18 6.94
C THR A 32 -11.59 -2.84 7.17
N SER A 33 -12.34 -1.82 7.60
CA SER A 33 -11.75 -0.52 7.93
C SER A 33 -10.71 -0.61 9.05
N GLU A 34 -10.90 -1.52 10.01
CA GLU A 34 -9.95 -1.77 11.10
C GLU A 34 -8.66 -2.41 10.58
N ASP A 35 -8.76 -3.39 9.68
CA ASP A 35 -7.60 -4.01 9.04
C ASP A 35 -6.81 -3.00 8.19
N LEU A 36 -7.50 -2.14 7.44
CA LEU A 36 -6.86 -1.08 6.66
C LEU A 36 -6.16 -0.04 7.56
N LEU A 37 -6.74 0.29 8.72
CA LEU A 37 -6.09 1.16 9.69
C LEU A 37 -4.83 0.49 10.27
N GLY A 38 -4.93 -0.80 10.60
CA GLY A 38 -3.79 -1.60 11.05
C GLY A 38 -2.67 -1.67 10.03
N ALA A 39 -3.00 -1.93 8.76
CA ALA A 39 -2.06 -1.98 7.66
C ALA A 39 -1.35 -0.64 7.44
N ARG A 40 -2.06 0.50 7.50
CA ARG A 40 -1.43 1.83 7.43
C ARG A 40 -0.45 2.10 8.55
N ARG A 41 -0.80 1.73 9.79
CA ARG A 41 0.11 1.86 10.94
C ARG A 41 1.35 0.97 10.79
N ALA A 42 1.16 -0.27 10.34
CA ALA A 42 2.27 -1.18 10.07
C ALA A 42 3.16 -0.66 8.94
N TYR A 43 2.57 -0.16 7.86
CA TYR A 43 3.30 0.44 6.74
C TYR A 43 4.19 1.60 7.19
N HIS A 44 3.61 2.56 7.93
CA HIS A 44 4.35 3.70 8.44
C HIS A 44 5.49 3.27 9.38
N SER A 45 5.30 2.19 10.16
CA SER A 45 6.33 1.64 11.04
C SER A 45 7.44 0.90 10.28
N LEU A 46 7.11 0.27 9.15
CA LEU A 46 8.05 -0.53 8.35
C LEU A 46 8.84 0.29 7.34
N PHE A 47 8.26 1.37 6.80
CA PHE A 47 8.81 2.11 5.66
C PHE A 47 9.06 3.60 5.93
N ASP A 48 8.65 4.12 7.10
CA ASP A 48 8.88 5.52 7.52
C ASP A 48 8.15 6.60 6.68
N HIS A 49 7.13 6.21 5.92
CA HIS A 49 6.21 7.11 5.20
C HIS A 49 4.83 6.45 5.09
N SER A 50 3.81 7.21 4.70
CA SER A 50 2.44 6.68 4.57
C SER A 50 2.17 6.01 3.22
N ILE A 51 1.16 5.11 3.21
CA ILE A 51 0.65 4.49 1.98
C ILE A 51 0.11 5.59 1.04
N GLU A 52 -0.56 6.59 1.61
CA GLU A 52 -1.15 7.70 0.87
C GLU A 52 -0.09 8.58 0.18
N GLU A 53 1.04 8.84 0.83
CA GLU A 53 2.16 9.58 0.23
C GLU A 53 2.79 8.84 -0.95
N ASP A 54 3.06 7.53 -0.79
CA ASP A 54 3.60 6.73 -1.88
C ASP A 54 2.61 6.60 -3.04
N ALA A 55 1.32 6.45 -2.76
CA ALA A 55 0.28 6.45 -3.80
C ALA A 55 0.29 7.75 -4.60
N ALA A 56 0.37 8.90 -3.93
CA ALA A 56 0.42 10.21 -4.58
C ALA A 56 1.69 10.39 -5.43
N ASN A 57 2.84 9.90 -4.95
CA ASN A 57 4.10 9.93 -5.70
C ASN A 57 4.06 9.02 -6.92
N TYR A 58 3.50 7.82 -6.78
CA TYR A 58 3.34 6.88 -7.88
C TYR A 58 2.52 7.48 -9.03
N ILE A 59 1.37 8.09 -8.72
CA ILE A 59 0.50 8.72 -9.73
C ILE A 59 1.26 9.82 -10.48
N LYS A 60 1.96 10.70 -9.76
CA LYS A 60 2.77 11.76 -10.40
C LYS A 60 3.84 11.21 -11.33
N SER A 61 4.50 10.12 -10.96
CA SER A 61 5.49 9.47 -11.83
C SER A 61 4.86 8.83 -13.07
N SER A 62 3.64 8.31 -12.97
CA SER A 62 2.93 7.72 -14.11
C SER A 62 2.44 8.76 -15.13
N GLU A 63 2.10 9.98 -14.72
CA GLU A 63 1.66 11.05 -15.64
C GLU A 63 2.80 11.64 -16.49
N HIS A 64 4.05 11.39 -16.11
CA HIS A 64 5.25 11.90 -16.80
C HIS A 64 5.89 10.88 -17.76
N LYS A 65 5.30 9.70 -17.94
CA LYS A 65 5.83 8.60 -18.77
C LYS A 65 5.01 8.42 -20.05
#